data_AF-A0A292ZA08-F1
#
_entry.id   AF-A0A292ZA08-F1
#
_cell.length_a   1.000
_cell.length_b   1.000
_cell.length_c   1.000
_cell.angle_alpha   90.00
_cell.angle_beta   90.00
_cell.angle_gamma   90.00
#
_symmetry.space_group_name_H-M   'P 1'
#
loop_
_entity.id
_entity.type
_entity.pdbx_description
1 polymer ?
#
loop_
_entity_poly.entity_id
_entity_poly.type
_entity_poly.pdbx_seq_one_letter_code
_entity_poly.pdbx_strand_id
1 'polypeptide(L)'
;MLIYRQNYSALAHARAPLEPDPELDWIDNRFRGIEPIADADEPHPHGATRSKSRVPAARPAHKPNNYAPPILMEIERILKRTGMSATSFGKGATGDGRLVGDLRKGRDPSSRVTARIRAFIQSIENDPALAAKTMTGPADDLLPRIHRAMGAHGLSERQFGKRMSNDPNLMSRIRAGENIRHTTREKISTFLAHLEGGR
;
A
#
# COMPACT_ATOMS: atom_id res chain seq x y z
N MET A 1 51.02 14.48 40.75
CA MET A 1 51.36 14.42 39.31
C MET A 1 50.14 14.95 38.55
N LEU A 2 50.17 16.24 38.22
CA LEU A 2 49.10 16.99 37.52
C LEU A 2 49.39 17.01 36.02
N ILE A 3 48.52 16.45 35.18
CA ILE A 3 48.59 16.60 33.71
C ILE A 3 47.15 16.52 33.18
N TYR A 4 46.43 17.64 33.15
CA TYR A 4 46.26 18.61 32.04
C TYR A 4 44.94 18.40 31.29
N ARG A 5 43.98 19.25 31.67
CA ARG A 5 42.82 19.67 30.90
C ARG A 5 43.34 20.53 29.74
N GLN A 6 42.97 20.23 28.50
CA GLN A 6 43.28 21.09 27.36
C GLN A 6 42.04 21.31 26.49
N ASN A 7 41.66 22.59 26.46
CA ASN A 7 40.74 23.21 25.52
C ASN A 7 41.25 23.06 24.08
N TYR A 8 40.34 22.78 23.14
CA TYR A 8 40.44 23.30 21.78
C TYR A 8 39.07 23.81 21.33
N SER A 9 38.81 25.07 21.65
CA SER A 9 37.96 25.96 20.87
C SER A 9 38.82 26.55 19.75
N ALA A 10 38.74 26.00 18.55
CA ALA A 10 39.20 26.67 17.33
C ALA A 10 38.76 25.87 16.09
N LEU A 11 37.67 26.31 15.46
CA LEU A 11 37.43 26.36 14.00
C LEU A 11 35.97 26.79 13.80
N ALA A 12 35.69 28.01 14.24
CA ALA A 12 34.55 28.78 13.76
C ALA A 12 34.89 29.25 12.34
N HIS A 13 34.52 28.47 11.33
CA HIS A 13 34.39 28.97 9.97
C HIS A 13 32.93 28.86 9.54
N ALA A 14 32.33 30.04 9.39
CA ALA A 14 31.16 30.40 8.60
C ALA A 14 30.38 29.24 7.96
N ARG A 15 29.29 28.83 8.60
CA ARG A 15 28.20 28.14 7.91
C ARG A 15 27.06 29.15 7.78
N ALA A 16 26.71 29.48 6.54
CA ALA A 16 25.58 30.35 6.21
C ALA A 16 24.29 29.81 6.88
N PRO A 17 23.32 30.67 7.22
CA PRO A 17 22.01 30.22 7.68
C PRO A 17 21.42 29.32 6.59
N LEU A 18 21.17 28.05 6.91
CA LEU A 18 20.35 27.20 6.06
C LEU A 18 18.95 27.82 6.08
N GLU A 19 18.54 28.42 4.96
CA GLU A 19 17.12 28.72 4.75
C GLU A 19 16.32 27.41 4.91
N PRO A 20 15.19 27.44 5.63
CA PRO A 20 14.29 26.30 5.67
C PRO A 20 13.72 26.05 4.27
N ASP A 21 13.86 24.81 3.82
CA ASP A 21 13.39 24.33 2.52
C ASP A 21 11.85 24.45 2.42
N PRO A 22 11.30 25.25 1.47
CA PRO A 22 9.87 25.51 1.36
C PRO A 22 9.03 24.32 0.85
N GLU A 23 9.64 23.17 0.51
CA GLU A 23 8.89 21.97 0.09
C GLU A 23 8.45 21.04 1.24
N LEU A 24 8.79 21.35 2.49
CA LEU A 24 8.38 20.56 3.66
C LEU A 24 7.10 21.02 4.36
N ASP A 25 6.42 22.05 3.84
CA ASP A 25 5.24 22.69 4.44
C ASP A 25 3.96 21.82 4.46
N TRP A 26 3.94 20.68 3.78
CA TRP A 26 2.75 19.82 3.73
C TRP A 26 2.67 18.76 4.84
N ILE A 27 3.73 18.58 5.65
CA ILE A 27 3.78 17.53 6.69
C ILE A 27 3.27 18.01 8.05
N ASP A 28 3.23 19.32 8.33
CA ASP A 28 2.89 19.87 9.66
C ASP A 28 1.42 20.30 9.83
N ASN A 29 0.60 20.30 8.78
CA ASN A 29 -0.71 20.94 8.82
C ASN A 29 -1.88 20.05 9.29
N ARG A 30 -1.64 19.06 10.16
CA ARG A 30 -2.71 18.20 10.73
C ARG A 30 -3.06 18.45 12.19
N PHE A 31 -2.40 19.39 12.87
CA PHE A 31 -2.65 19.68 14.29
C PHE A 31 -3.06 21.13 14.62
N ARG A 32 -3.35 21.99 13.62
CA ARG A 32 -3.97 23.30 13.90
C ARG A 32 -5.49 23.16 14.05
N GLY A 33 -5.90 22.84 15.28
CA GLY A 33 -7.28 22.90 15.72
C GLY A 33 -7.44 22.91 17.24
N ILE A 34 -6.37 23.18 17.98
CA ILE A 34 -6.41 23.34 19.44
C ILE A 34 -5.89 24.73 19.74
N GLU A 35 -6.82 25.66 19.91
CA GLU A 35 -6.57 26.97 20.52
C GLU A 35 -5.96 26.76 21.92
N PRO A 36 -4.87 27.49 22.28
CA PRO A 36 -4.41 27.54 23.65
C PRO A 36 -5.27 28.54 24.44
N ILE A 37 -6.14 28.04 25.31
CA ILE A 37 -6.85 28.88 26.28
C ILE A 37 -5.84 29.24 27.38
N ALA A 38 -5.25 30.43 27.27
CA ALA A 38 -4.46 31.05 28.33
C ALA A 38 -5.36 32.00 29.15
N ASP A 39 -5.45 31.71 30.44
CA ASP A 39 -5.54 32.62 31.59
C ASP A 39 -6.53 33.80 31.53
N ALA A 40 -7.68 33.61 32.19
CA ALA A 40 -8.37 34.70 32.88
C ALA A 40 -8.82 34.23 34.27
N ASP A 41 -8.27 34.93 35.25
CA ASP A 41 -8.49 34.88 36.69
C ASP A 41 -9.93 35.32 37.04
N GLU A 42 -10.75 34.43 37.63
CA GLU A 42 -11.87 34.84 38.49
C GLU A 42 -12.40 33.67 39.34
N PRO A 43 -12.54 33.81 40.68
CA PRO A 43 -13.06 32.74 41.54
C PRO A 43 -14.58 32.80 41.61
N HIS A 44 -15.27 31.82 41.01
CA HIS A 44 -16.70 31.60 41.21
C HIS A 44 -16.97 30.27 41.97
N PRO A 45 -17.98 30.23 42.85
CA PRO A 45 -18.09 29.23 43.90
C PRO A 45 -18.59 27.89 43.36
N HIS A 46 -17.77 26.84 43.48
CA HIS A 46 -18.21 25.48 43.19
C HIS A 46 -19.13 24.96 44.31
N GLY A 47 -20.43 25.07 44.07
CA GLY A 47 -21.46 24.34 44.76
C GLY A 47 -21.26 22.83 44.60
N ALA A 48 -21.28 22.12 45.73
CA ALA A 48 -21.20 20.68 45.80
C ALA A 48 -22.36 20.01 45.04
N THR A 49 -22.07 19.40 43.90
CA THR A 49 -22.93 18.35 43.32
C THR A 49 -22.19 17.02 43.37
N ARG A 50 -22.59 16.26 44.37
CA ARG A 50 -22.17 14.90 44.71
C ARG A 50 -22.44 13.96 43.53
N SER A 51 -21.46 13.81 42.63
CA SER A 51 -21.51 12.81 41.56
C SER A 51 -21.29 11.45 42.20
N LYS A 52 -22.35 10.65 42.25
CA LYS A 52 -22.33 9.26 42.73
C LYS A 52 -21.21 8.50 42.02
N SER A 53 -20.29 7.97 42.81
CA SER A 53 -19.26 7.03 42.41
C SER A 53 -19.89 5.82 41.71
N ARG A 54 -19.99 5.90 40.38
CA ARG A 54 -20.26 4.72 39.56
C ARG A 54 -18.92 4.01 39.43
N VAL A 55 -18.75 2.96 40.23
CA VAL A 55 -17.68 1.97 40.06
C VAL A 55 -17.54 1.69 38.56
N PRO A 56 -16.34 1.78 37.96
CA PRO A 56 -16.19 1.42 36.55
C PRO A 56 -16.55 -0.06 36.44
N ALA A 57 -17.70 -0.34 35.84
CA ALA A 57 -18.08 -1.69 35.47
C ALA A 57 -16.89 -2.27 34.70
N ALA A 58 -16.33 -3.36 35.21
CA ALA A 58 -15.19 -4.04 34.61
C ALA A 58 -15.46 -4.14 33.10
N ARG A 59 -14.63 -3.46 32.30
CA ARG A 59 -14.71 -3.61 30.84
C ARG A 59 -14.66 -5.10 30.58
N PRO A 60 -15.66 -5.71 29.92
CA PRO A 60 -15.62 -7.13 29.65
C PRO A 60 -14.30 -7.39 28.94
N ALA A 61 -13.52 -8.34 29.45
CA ALA A 61 -12.26 -8.74 28.86
C ALA A 61 -12.49 -8.91 27.35
N HIS A 62 -11.74 -8.16 26.54
CA HIS A 62 -11.80 -8.30 25.09
C HIS A 62 -11.42 -9.75 24.82
N LYS A 63 -12.43 -10.59 24.53
CA LYS A 63 -12.19 -11.97 24.15
C LYS A 63 -11.24 -11.88 22.96
N PRO A 64 -10.00 -12.39 23.03
CA PRO A 64 -9.22 -12.55 21.82
C PRO A 64 -10.07 -13.48 20.98
N ASN A 65 -10.65 -12.96 19.89
CA ASN A 65 -11.28 -13.81 18.91
C ASN A 65 -10.14 -14.58 18.24
N ASN A 66 -9.70 -15.63 18.95
CA ASN A 66 -8.97 -16.75 18.43
C ASN A 66 -9.71 -17.19 17.18
N TYR A 67 -9.20 -16.82 16.00
CA TYR A 67 -9.47 -17.48 14.73
C TYR A 67 -8.64 -16.82 13.60
N ALA A 68 -7.31 -16.74 13.78
CA ALA A 68 -6.37 -16.63 12.65
C ALA A 68 -6.29 -17.93 11.79
N PRO A 69 -6.33 -19.16 12.37
CA PRO A 69 -6.31 -20.40 11.59
C PRO A 69 -7.39 -20.53 10.49
N PRO A 70 -8.70 -20.28 10.74
CA PRO A 70 -9.72 -20.42 9.70
C PRO A 70 -9.56 -19.43 8.55
N ILE A 71 -9.17 -18.18 8.84
CA ILE A 71 -9.25 -17.10 7.88
C ILE A 71 -8.05 -17.15 6.97
N LEU A 72 -6.90 -17.55 7.51
CA LEU A 72 -5.76 -17.89 6.69
C LEU A 72 -6.10 -19.05 5.74
N MET A 73 -6.78 -20.10 6.21
CA MET A 73 -7.22 -21.20 5.34
C MET A 73 -8.22 -20.76 4.26
N GLU A 74 -9.20 -19.91 4.60
CA GLU A 74 -10.14 -19.33 3.63
C GLU A 74 -9.41 -18.50 2.56
N ILE A 75 -8.47 -17.65 2.98
CA ILE A 75 -7.63 -16.86 2.07
C ILE A 75 -6.83 -17.80 1.17
N GLU A 76 -6.14 -18.80 1.72
CA GLU A 76 -5.31 -19.72 0.93
C GLU A 76 -6.11 -20.55 -0.06
N ARG A 77 -7.35 -20.94 0.29
CA ARG A 77 -8.28 -21.58 -0.65
C ARG A 77 -8.59 -20.67 -1.83
N ILE A 78 -8.90 -19.40 -1.57
CA ILE A 78 -9.19 -18.43 -2.63
C ILE A 78 -7.94 -18.16 -3.47
N LEU A 79 -6.76 -17.99 -2.87
CA LEU A 79 -5.51 -17.81 -3.59
C LEU A 79 -5.22 -19.00 -4.53
N LYS A 80 -5.40 -20.23 -4.05
CA LYS A 80 -5.23 -21.44 -4.88
C LYS A 80 -6.27 -21.53 -6.00
N ARG A 81 -7.54 -21.24 -5.70
CA ARG A 81 -8.63 -21.32 -6.69
C ARG A 81 -8.53 -20.26 -7.78
N THR A 82 -8.11 -19.06 -7.40
CA THR A 82 -8.07 -17.90 -8.32
C THR A 82 -6.69 -17.65 -8.94
N GLY A 83 -5.63 -18.30 -8.45
CA GLY A 83 -4.26 -18.01 -8.87
C GLY A 83 -3.78 -16.60 -8.49
N MET A 84 -4.50 -15.89 -7.61
CA MET A 84 -4.15 -14.54 -7.17
C MET A 84 -2.91 -14.57 -6.28
N SER A 85 -2.04 -13.56 -6.40
CA SER A 85 -0.90 -13.41 -5.49
C SER A 85 -1.35 -12.95 -4.10
N ALA A 86 -0.64 -13.41 -3.06
CA ALA A 86 -0.88 -13.00 -1.67
C ALA A 86 -0.82 -11.48 -1.47
N THR A 87 0.08 -10.80 -2.19
CA THR A 87 0.22 -9.34 -2.15
C THR A 87 -0.93 -8.62 -2.85
N SER A 88 -1.39 -9.15 -4.00
CA SER A 88 -2.56 -8.61 -4.70
C SER A 88 -3.82 -8.74 -3.83
N PHE A 89 -3.99 -9.88 -3.18
CA PHE A 89 -5.10 -10.12 -2.26
C PHE A 89 -5.09 -9.13 -1.10
N GLY A 90 -3.96 -8.97 -0.41
CA GLY A 90 -3.85 -8.05 0.72
C GLY A 90 -4.17 -6.60 0.33
N LYS A 91 -3.66 -6.15 -0.81
CA LYS A 91 -3.97 -4.83 -1.39
C LYS A 91 -5.45 -4.68 -1.73
N GLY A 92 -6.09 -5.71 -2.29
CA GLY A 92 -7.52 -5.69 -2.64
C GLY A 92 -8.44 -5.69 -1.42
N ALA A 93 -8.14 -6.51 -0.41
CA ALA A 93 -8.98 -6.67 0.77
C ALA A 93 -8.85 -5.52 1.78
N THR A 94 -7.61 -5.06 2.02
CA THR A 94 -7.31 -4.16 3.15
C THR A 94 -6.44 -2.97 2.77
N GLY A 95 -5.86 -2.96 1.57
CA GLY A 95 -4.84 -1.99 1.15
C GLY A 95 -3.41 -2.37 1.55
N ASP A 96 -3.21 -3.43 2.34
CA ASP A 96 -1.91 -3.86 2.82
C ASP A 96 -1.42 -5.12 2.09
N GLY A 97 -0.36 -5.00 1.30
CA GLY A 97 0.25 -6.14 0.58
C GLY A 97 0.99 -7.15 1.46
N ARG A 98 1.26 -6.82 2.73
CA ARG A 98 1.94 -7.71 3.69
C ARG A 98 0.97 -8.55 4.52
N LEU A 99 -0.33 -8.23 4.47
CA LEU A 99 -1.38 -8.88 5.26
C LEU A 99 -1.24 -10.40 5.34
N VAL A 100 -1.23 -11.08 4.19
CA VAL A 100 -1.18 -12.55 4.13
C VAL A 100 0.16 -13.09 4.65
N GLY A 101 1.26 -12.38 4.39
CA GLY A 101 2.58 -12.74 4.91
C GLY A 101 2.65 -12.63 6.43
N ASP A 102 2.02 -11.60 7.00
CA ASP A 102 1.96 -11.43 8.45
C ASP A 102 1.04 -12.45 9.11
N LEU A 103 -0.11 -12.77 8.49
CA LEU A 103 -1.01 -13.83 8.96
C LEU A 103 -0.31 -15.19 8.98
N ARG A 104 0.51 -15.50 7.97
CA ARG A 104 1.36 -16.71 7.95
C ARG A 104 2.40 -16.75 9.05
N LYS A 105 2.88 -15.59 9.49
CA LYS A 105 3.82 -15.45 10.62
C LYS A 105 3.12 -15.50 11.98
N GLY A 106 1.81 -15.70 12.03
CA GLY A 106 1.04 -15.77 13.27
C GLY A 106 0.53 -14.43 13.78
N ARG A 107 0.47 -13.39 12.94
CA ARG A 107 -0.18 -12.13 13.32
C ARG A 107 -1.68 -12.36 13.51
N ASP A 108 -2.23 -11.85 14.60
CA ASP A 108 -3.68 -11.85 14.82
C ASP A 108 -4.35 -10.64 14.15
N PRO A 109 -5.26 -10.85 13.19
CA PRO A 109 -6.02 -9.75 12.59
C PRO A 109 -7.09 -9.25 13.56
N SER A 110 -7.23 -7.93 13.67
CA SER A 110 -8.35 -7.32 14.37
C SER A 110 -9.69 -7.73 13.74
N SER A 111 -10.77 -7.81 14.54
CA SER A 111 -12.13 -8.10 14.07
C SER A 111 -12.56 -7.27 12.85
N ARG A 112 -12.12 -6.00 12.76
CA ARG A 112 -12.38 -5.13 11.59
C ARG A 112 -11.67 -5.63 10.32
N VAL A 113 -10.44 -6.09 10.46
CA VAL A 113 -9.63 -6.63 9.35
C VAL A 113 -10.25 -7.95 8.87
N THR A 114 -10.62 -8.82 9.80
CA THR A 114 -11.32 -10.08 9.54
C THR A 114 -12.63 -9.85 8.76
N ALA A 115 -13.43 -8.85 9.15
CA ALA A 115 -14.66 -8.51 8.43
C ALA A 115 -14.39 -8.04 6.99
N ARG A 116 -13.37 -7.20 6.78
CA ARG A 116 -12.97 -6.74 5.44
C ARG A 116 -12.50 -7.90 4.56
N ILE A 117 -11.69 -8.80 5.11
CA ILE A 117 -11.22 -10.00 4.41
C ILE A 117 -12.41 -10.85 3.96
N ARG A 118 -13.36 -11.15 4.85
CA ARG A 118 -14.55 -11.95 4.50
C ARG A 118 -15.43 -11.29 3.44
N ALA A 119 -15.68 -9.98 3.57
CA ALA A 119 -16.43 -9.24 2.56
C ALA A 119 -15.74 -9.29 1.18
N PHE A 120 -14.40 -9.20 1.17
CA PHE A 120 -13.62 -9.32 -0.04
C PHE A 120 -13.67 -10.73 -0.64
N ILE A 121 -13.59 -11.78 0.18
CA ILE A 121 -13.73 -13.17 -0.26
C ILE A 121 -15.11 -13.38 -0.91
N GLN A 122 -16.18 -12.92 -0.27
CA GLN A 122 -17.53 -13.00 -0.84
C GLN A 122 -17.64 -12.24 -2.16
N SER A 123 -16.99 -11.07 -2.28
CA SER A 123 -16.98 -10.32 -3.53
C SER A 123 -16.28 -11.08 -4.67
N ILE A 124 -15.19 -11.80 -4.38
CA ILE A 124 -14.48 -12.65 -5.35
C ILE A 124 -15.32 -13.87 -5.72
N GLU A 125 -16.05 -14.44 -4.77
CA GLU A 125 -16.91 -15.60 -5.03
C GLU A 125 -18.09 -15.24 -5.92
N ASN A 126 -18.67 -14.05 -5.72
CA ASN A 126 -19.79 -13.54 -6.51
C ASN A 126 -19.34 -13.00 -7.88
N ASP A 127 -18.17 -12.38 -7.95
CA ASP A 127 -17.59 -11.82 -9.17
C ASP A 127 -16.15 -12.31 -9.39
N PRO A 128 -15.97 -13.41 -10.14
CA PRO A 128 -14.64 -13.92 -10.45
C PRO A 128 -13.82 -12.99 -11.36
N ALA A 129 -14.44 -12.01 -12.04
CA ALA A 129 -13.71 -11.05 -12.86
C ALA A 129 -12.84 -10.11 -12.01
N LEU A 130 -13.24 -9.85 -10.76
CA LEU A 130 -12.44 -9.09 -9.80
C LEU A 130 -11.10 -9.80 -9.50
N ALA A 131 -11.14 -11.13 -9.44
CA ALA A 131 -9.94 -11.95 -9.31
C ALA A 131 -9.09 -11.93 -10.59
N ALA A 132 -9.71 -12.02 -11.76
CA ALA A 132 -9.00 -11.97 -13.05
C ALA A 132 -8.18 -10.67 -13.19
N LYS A 133 -8.74 -9.52 -12.79
CA LYS A 133 -8.04 -8.22 -12.87
C LYS A 133 -6.73 -8.16 -12.05
N THR A 134 -6.64 -8.96 -11.00
CA THR A 134 -5.47 -9.02 -10.11
C THR A 134 -4.54 -10.18 -10.40
N MET A 135 -4.90 -11.05 -11.36
CA MET A 135 -4.00 -12.07 -11.90
C MET A 135 -2.76 -11.41 -12.51
N THR A 136 -1.64 -12.06 -12.27
CA THR A 136 -0.34 -11.67 -12.85
C THR A 136 0.23 -12.93 -13.47
N GLY A 137 0.59 -12.88 -14.75
CA GLY A 137 1.11 -14.03 -15.48
C GLY A 137 2.12 -13.59 -16.54
N PRO A 138 2.94 -14.52 -17.06
CA PRO A 138 3.87 -14.20 -18.12
C PRO A 138 3.07 -13.82 -19.38
N ALA A 139 3.60 -12.85 -20.13
CA ALA A 139 3.00 -12.36 -21.36
C ALA A 139 3.77 -12.85 -22.61
N ASP A 140 4.51 -13.94 -22.47
CA ASP A 140 5.39 -14.50 -23.51
C ASP A 140 4.61 -14.92 -24.76
N ASP A 141 3.35 -15.33 -24.58
CA ASP A 141 2.42 -15.66 -25.66
C ASP A 141 2.17 -14.47 -26.60
N LEU A 142 2.33 -13.23 -26.12
CA LEU A 142 2.14 -12.03 -26.92
C LEU A 142 3.39 -11.63 -27.71
N LEU A 143 4.58 -12.14 -27.38
CA LEU A 143 5.84 -11.75 -28.02
C LEU A 143 5.84 -11.90 -29.55
N PRO A 144 5.37 -13.02 -30.13
CA PRO A 144 5.35 -13.17 -31.60
C PRO A 144 4.47 -12.11 -32.27
N ARG A 145 3.36 -11.75 -31.64
CA ARG A 145 2.41 -10.77 -32.14
C ARG A 145 2.96 -9.35 -32.03
N ILE A 146 3.64 -9.04 -30.91
CA ILE A 146 4.34 -7.78 -30.72
C ILE A 146 5.45 -7.60 -31.76
N HIS A 147 6.28 -8.62 -32.00
CA HIS A 147 7.35 -8.55 -33.00
C HIS A 147 6.80 -8.30 -34.41
N ARG A 148 5.70 -8.94 -34.79
CA ARG A 148 5.02 -8.71 -36.06
C ARG A 148 4.52 -7.27 -36.19
N ALA A 149 3.84 -6.76 -35.16
CA ALA A 149 3.32 -5.39 -35.15
C ALA A 149 4.46 -4.35 -35.19
N MET A 150 5.54 -4.58 -34.44
CA MET A 150 6.73 -3.71 -34.44
C MET A 150 7.38 -3.66 -35.83
N GLY A 151 7.55 -4.82 -36.48
CA GLY A 151 8.12 -4.90 -37.83
C GLY A 151 7.26 -4.20 -38.88
N ALA A 152 5.93 -4.35 -38.81
CA ALA A 152 5.01 -3.70 -39.74
C ALA A 152 4.98 -2.16 -39.61
N HIS A 153 5.23 -1.63 -38.41
CA HIS A 153 5.16 -0.21 -38.10
C HIS A 153 6.53 0.47 -37.88
N GLY A 154 7.63 -0.26 -38.09
CA GLY A 154 9.00 0.25 -37.91
C GLY A 154 9.33 0.70 -36.47
N LEU A 155 8.72 0.06 -35.46
CA LEU A 155 8.89 0.42 -34.05
C LEU A 155 10.01 -0.38 -33.40
N SER A 156 10.85 0.27 -32.59
CA SER A 156 11.77 -0.43 -31.68
C SER A 156 11.08 -0.91 -30.41
N GLU A 157 11.65 -1.92 -29.72
CA GLU A 157 11.16 -2.45 -28.45
C GLU A 157 10.94 -1.35 -27.40
N ARG A 158 11.88 -0.40 -27.30
CA ARG A 158 11.80 0.74 -26.38
C ARG A 158 10.65 1.69 -26.74
N GLN A 159 10.45 1.96 -28.03
CA GLN A 159 9.35 2.82 -28.51
C GLN A 159 8.00 2.15 -28.30
N PHE A 160 7.90 0.83 -28.50
CA PHE A 160 6.69 0.08 -28.23
C PHE A 160 6.29 0.19 -26.75
N GLY A 161 7.22 -0.13 -25.84
CA GLY A 161 6.97 -0.03 -24.39
C GLY A 161 6.58 1.38 -23.96
N LYS A 162 7.30 2.40 -24.44
CA LYS A 162 7.02 3.82 -24.15
C LYS A 162 5.66 4.27 -24.69
N ARG A 163 5.27 3.89 -25.91
CA ARG A 163 3.97 4.27 -26.50
C ARG A 163 2.79 3.54 -25.86
N MET A 164 2.98 2.28 -25.47
CA MET A 164 1.88 1.44 -24.97
C MET A 164 1.63 1.62 -23.47
N SER A 165 2.67 1.68 -22.63
CA SER A 165 2.52 1.73 -21.16
C SER A 165 3.36 2.81 -20.47
N ASN A 166 4.06 3.65 -21.24
CA ASN A 166 5.09 4.55 -20.74
C ASN A 166 6.25 3.83 -19.99
N ASP A 167 6.38 2.50 -20.16
CA ASP A 167 7.48 1.71 -19.60
C ASP A 167 8.45 1.33 -20.75
N PRO A 168 9.61 1.98 -20.86
CA PRO A 168 10.58 1.67 -21.91
C PRO A 168 11.20 0.28 -21.77
N ASN A 169 11.11 -0.36 -20.59
CA ASN A 169 11.70 -1.67 -20.30
C ASN A 169 10.68 -2.81 -20.39
N LEU A 170 9.45 -2.53 -20.80
CA LEU A 170 8.37 -3.51 -20.86
C LEU A 170 8.77 -4.78 -21.63
N MET A 171 9.40 -4.64 -22.80
CA MET A 171 9.80 -5.78 -23.63
C MET A 171 10.88 -6.64 -22.99
N SER A 172 11.85 -6.01 -22.33
CA SER A 172 12.89 -6.72 -21.57
C SER A 172 12.29 -7.53 -20.43
N ARG A 173 11.26 -6.99 -19.75
CA ARG A 173 10.54 -7.67 -18.66
C ARG A 173 9.71 -8.85 -19.17
N ILE A 174 9.00 -8.67 -20.28
CA ILE A 174 8.28 -9.79 -20.93
C ILE A 174 9.27 -10.90 -21.28
N ARG A 175 10.38 -10.58 -21.97
CA ARG A 175 11.38 -11.58 -22.38
C ARG A 175 12.05 -12.29 -21.19
N ALA A 176 12.20 -11.61 -20.07
CA ALA A 176 12.69 -12.20 -18.82
C ALA A 176 11.68 -13.14 -18.14
N GLY A 177 10.48 -13.33 -18.72
CA GLY A 177 9.40 -14.12 -18.15
C GLY A 177 8.77 -13.47 -16.92
N GLU A 178 8.90 -12.15 -16.77
CA GLU A 178 8.35 -11.47 -15.61
C GLU A 178 6.82 -11.47 -15.68
N ASN A 179 6.19 -11.80 -14.55
CA ASN A 179 4.75 -11.78 -14.45
C ASN A 179 4.23 -10.34 -14.58
N ILE A 180 3.36 -10.12 -15.56
CA ILE A 180 2.73 -8.83 -15.82
C ILE A 180 1.27 -8.89 -15.40
N ARG A 181 0.78 -7.77 -14.87
CA ARG A 181 -0.63 -7.64 -14.46
C ARG A 181 -1.56 -7.87 -15.63
N HIS A 182 -2.70 -8.51 -15.37
CA HIS A 182 -3.76 -8.75 -16.36
C HIS A 182 -4.17 -7.46 -17.09
N THR A 183 -4.33 -6.36 -16.36
CA THR A 183 -4.69 -5.06 -16.95
C THR A 183 -3.64 -4.54 -17.94
N THR A 184 -2.36 -4.80 -17.70
CA THR A 184 -1.30 -4.45 -18.64
C THR A 184 -1.35 -5.37 -19.86
N ARG A 185 -1.60 -6.66 -19.66
CA ARG A 185 -1.77 -7.64 -20.75
C ARG A 185 -2.93 -7.25 -21.67
N GLU A 186 -4.08 -6.86 -21.12
CA GLU A 186 -5.22 -6.35 -21.88
C GLU A 186 -4.87 -5.11 -22.69
N LYS A 187 -4.16 -4.15 -22.08
CA LYS A 187 -3.68 -2.96 -22.81
C LYS A 187 -2.77 -3.34 -23.97
N ILE A 188 -1.88 -4.34 -23.79
CA ILE A 188 -1.02 -4.82 -24.88
C ILE A 188 -1.90 -5.39 -25.98
N SER A 189 -2.87 -6.25 -25.66
CA SER A 189 -3.75 -6.83 -26.68
C SER A 189 -4.58 -5.79 -27.42
N THR A 190 -5.12 -4.79 -26.73
CA THR A 190 -5.90 -3.71 -27.35
C THR A 190 -5.01 -2.83 -28.24
N PHE A 191 -3.80 -2.52 -27.79
CA PHE A 191 -2.85 -1.74 -28.58
C PHE A 191 -2.40 -2.50 -29.84
N LEU A 192 -2.15 -3.80 -29.73
CA LEU A 192 -1.84 -4.65 -30.88
C LEU A 192 -3.02 -4.73 -31.86
N ALA A 193 -4.25 -4.88 -31.36
CA ALA A 193 -5.44 -4.87 -32.20
C ALA A 193 -5.61 -3.55 -32.95
N HIS A 194 -5.30 -2.41 -32.30
CA HIS A 194 -5.32 -1.10 -32.94
C HIS A 194 -4.26 -0.98 -34.05
N LEU A 195 -3.03 -1.46 -33.81
CA LEU A 195 -1.97 -1.48 -34.83
C LEU A 195 -2.26 -2.43 -35.99
N GLU A 196 -2.97 -3.52 -35.76
CA GLU A 196 -3.33 -4.50 -36.79
C GLU A 196 -4.57 -4.08 -37.60
N GLY A 197 -5.54 -3.42 -36.97
CA GLY A 197 -6.82 -3.03 -37.59
C GLY A 197 -6.87 -1.64 -38.22
N GLY A 198 -5.86 -0.79 -38.00
CA GLY A 198 -5.78 0.56 -38.57
C GLY A 198 -5.28 0.64 -40.02
N ARG A 199 -5.71 -0.27 -40.90
CA ARG A 199 -5.46 -0.19 -42.35
C ARG A 199 -6.70 0.22 -43.11
#